data_AF-A0A967SQR2-F1
#
_entry.id   AF-A0A967SQR2-F1
#
_cell.length_a   1.000
_cell.length_b   1.000
_cell.length_c   1.000
_cell.angle_alpha   90.00
_cell.angle_beta   90.00
_cell.angle_gamma   90.00
#
_symmetry.space_group_name_H-M   'P 1'
#
loop_
_entity.id
_entity.type
_entity.pdbx_description
1 polymer ?
#
loop_
_entity_poly.entity_id
_entity_poly.type
_entity_poly.pdbx_seq_one_letter_code
_entity_poly.pdbx_strand_id
1 'polypeptide(L)'
;ELSHHPVQAILDDDIAGIIVRFIQGVEVTEETLAVDLIDEVGPIPGFYLGQEHTRNWWKKENYIPKSADLSTYAEWMATGKRDAL
;
A
#
# COMPACT_ATOMS: atom_id res chain seq x y z
N GLU A 1 -32.06 -6.94 15.53
CA GLU A 1 -30.92 -6.39 16.29
C GLU A 1 -29.84 -5.98 15.29
N LEU A 2 -29.15 -4.86 15.51
CA LEU A 2 -27.92 -4.57 14.75
C LEU A 2 -26.80 -5.45 15.33
N SER A 3 -26.44 -6.50 14.60
CA SER A 3 -25.21 -7.25 14.87
C SER A 3 -24.03 -6.31 14.62
N HIS A 4 -23.31 -5.94 15.68
CA HIS A 4 -22.06 -5.20 15.59
C HIS A 4 -20.94 -6.11 16.11
N HIS A 5 -19.86 -6.24 15.34
CA HIS A 5 -18.70 -7.07 15.70
C HIS A 5 -17.45 -6.18 15.72
N PRO A 6 -16.77 -6.02 16.87
CA PRO A 6 -15.67 -5.06 16.99
C PRO A 6 -14.50 -5.39 16.06
N VAL A 7 -14.18 -6.67 15.84
CA VAL A 7 -13.13 -7.06 14.88
C VAL A 7 -13.54 -6.70 13.45
N GLN A 8 -14.82 -6.90 13.09
CA GLN A 8 -15.28 -6.56 11.74
C GLN A 8 -15.19 -5.06 11.50
N ALA A 9 -15.52 -4.23 12.49
CA ALA A 9 -15.38 -2.78 12.39
C ALA A 9 -13.93 -2.33 12.16
N ILE A 10 -12.93 -3.05 12.68
CA ILE A 10 -11.51 -2.78 12.44
C ILE A 10 -11.14 -3.15 10.99
N LEU A 11 -11.58 -4.31 10.51
CA LEU A 11 -11.36 -4.73 9.13
C LEU A 11 -12.04 -3.74 8.15
N ASP A 12 -13.24 -3.27 8.48
CA ASP A 12 -13.98 -2.28 7.71
C ASP A 12 -13.27 -0.90 7.67
N ASP A 13 -12.51 -0.51 8.71
CA ASP A 13 -11.69 0.73 8.72
C ASP A 13 -10.58 0.67 7.65
N ASP A 14 -9.91 -0.48 7.50
CA ASP A 14 -8.90 -0.68 6.45
C ASP A 14 -9.54 -0.64 5.06
N ILE A 15 -10.68 -1.31 4.87
CA ILE A 15 -11.43 -1.29 3.60
C ILE A 15 -11.86 0.14 3.25
N ALA A 16 -12.39 0.89 4.22
CA ALA A 16 -12.76 2.28 4.02
C ALA A 16 -11.55 3.14 3.61
N GLY A 17 -10.39 2.93 4.23
CA GLY A 17 -9.15 3.62 3.86
C GLY A 17 -8.70 3.33 2.42
N ILE A 18 -8.79 2.07 1.99
CA ILE A 18 -8.51 1.67 0.60
C ILE A 18 -9.48 2.36 -0.37
N ILE A 19 -10.77 2.36 -0.06
CA ILE A 19 -11.81 3.00 -0.89
C ILE A 19 -11.54 4.51 -1.00
N VAL A 20 -11.22 5.19 0.11
CA VAL A 20 -10.91 6.61 0.11
C VAL A 20 -9.70 6.90 -0.78
N ARG A 21 -8.61 6.13 -0.64
CA ARG A 21 -7.42 6.29 -1.50
C ARG A 21 -7.73 6.07 -2.98
N PHE A 22 -8.59 5.10 -3.30
CA PHE A 22 -9.02 4.83 -4.67
C PHE A 22 -9.82 6.01 -5.26
N ILE A 23 -10.77 6.57 -4.50
CA ILE A 23 -11.63 7.68 -4.95
C ILE A 23 -10.84 8.97 -5.16
N GLN A 24 -9.73 9.18 -4.45
CA GLN A 24 -8.83 10.33 -4.68
C GLN A 24 -8.27 10.36 -6.11
N GLY A 25 -8.28 9.23 -6.83
CA GLY A 25 -7.83 9.16 -8.21
C GLY A 25 -6.32 9.27 -8.36
N VAL A 26 -5.89 9.71 -9.55
CA VAL A 26 -4.49 9.85 -9.94
C VAL A 26 -4.22 11.33 -10.23
N GLU A 27 -3.29 11.92 -9.49
CA GLU A 27 -2.78 13.26 -9.77
C GLU A 27 -1.82 13.20 -10.97
N VAL A 28 -2.05 14.03 -11.98
CA VAL A 28 -1.23 14.08 -13.20
C VAL A 28 -0.48 15.41 -13.24
N THR A 29 0.79 15.37 -12.82
CA THR A 29 1.74 16.48 -12.88
C THR A 29 3.09 15.97 -13.40
N GLU A 30 4.01 16.88 -13.71
CA GLU A 30 5.37 16.50 -14.11
C GLU A 30 6.06 15.61 -13.06
N GLU A 31 5.88 15.93 -11.77
CA GLU A 31 6.47 15.16 -10.67
C GLU A 31 5.83 13.76 -10.53
N THR A 32 4.51 13.64 -10.63
CA THR A 32 3.82 12.34 -10.47
C THR A 32 3.97 11.43 -11.69
N LEU A 33 4.24 11.99 -12.87
CA LEU A 33 4.55 11.22 -14.07
C LEU A 33 5.94 10.59 -14.02
N ALA A 34 6.89 11.21 -13.29
CA ALA A 34 8.24 10.69 -13.06
C ALA A 34 9.02 10.30 -14.33
N VAL A 35 8.77 11.00 -15.45
CA VAL A 35 9.36 10.67 -16.77
C VAL A 35 10.88 10.71 -16.73
N ASP A 36 11.46 11.77 -16.14
CA ASP A 36 12.92 11.91 -16.03
C ASP A 36 13.55 10.76 -15.24
N LEU A 37 12.89 10.30 -14.17
CA LEU A 37 13.35 9.16 -13.38
C LEU A 37 13.28 7.85 -14.18
N ILE A 38 12.21 7.66 -14.97
CA ILE A 38 12.07 6.48 -15.82
C ILE A 38 13.21 6.43 -16.84
N ASP A 39 13.55 7.57 -17.45
CA ASP A 39 14.65 7.68 -18.39
C ASP A 39 16.02 7.49 -17.70
N GLU A 40 16.20 8.00 -16.49
CA GLU A 40 17.42 7.82 -15.68
C GLU A 40 17.64 6.36 -15.28
N VAL A 41 16.59 5.69 -14.78
CA VAL A 41 16.67 4.28 -14.34
C VAL A 41 16.88 3.35 -15.53
N GLY A 42 16.26 3.66 -16.67
CA GLY A 42 16.45 2.94 -17.92
C GLY A 42 15.95 1.48 -17.91
N PRO A 43 16.29 0.71 -18.96
CA PRO A 43 15.87 -0.69 -19.09
C PRO A 43 16.61 -1.61 -18.11
N ILE A 44 16.32 -2.92 -18.15
CA ILE A 44 16.92 -3.93 -17.26
C ILE A 44 18.47 -3.83 -17.26
N PRO A 45 19.13 -3.77 -16.08
CA PRO A 45 18.58 -3.99 -14.74
C PRO A 45 18.16 -2.70 -13.99
N GLY A 46 17.27 -1.89 -14.58
CA GLY A 46 16.67 -0.73 -13.91
C GLY A 46 15.88 -1.09 -12.65
N PHE A 47 16.06 -0.31 -11.58
CA PHE A 47 15.42 -0.53 -10.27
C PHE A 47 15.03 0.77 -9.57
N TYR A 48 13.84 0.77 -8.96
CA TYR A 48 13.22 1.97 -8.40
C TYR A 48 13.21 2.03 -6.87
N LEU A 49 13.38 0.92 -6.12
CA LEU A 49 13.21 0.98 -4.65
C LEU A 49 14.30 1.81 -3.95
N GLY A 50 15.45 2.01 -4.60
CA GLY A 50 16.53 2.85 -4.10
C GLY A 50 16.37 4.34 -4.40
N GLN A 51 15.37 4.74 -5.19
CA GLN A 51 15.26 6.10 -5.72
C GLN A 51 14.60 7.05 -4.72
N GLU A 52 15.06 8.31 -4.71
CA GLU A 52 14.50 9.35 -3.84
C GLU A 52 13.01 9.58 -4.12
N HIS A 53 12.62 9.61 -5.39
CA HIS A 53 11.21 9.73 -5.78
C HIS A 53 10.34 8.64 -5.15
N THR A 54 10.75 7.38 -5.26
CA THR A 54 10.06 6.26 -4.61
C THR A 54 9.91 6.49 -3.11
N ARG A 55 10.98 6.91 -2.42
CA ARG A 55 10.95 7.22 -0.97
C ARG A 55 9.95 8.32 -0.63
N ASN A 56 9.80 9.32 -1.47
CA ASN A 56 8.91 10.46 -1.25
C ASN A 56 7.45 10.13 -1.54
N TRP A 57 7.18 9.23 -2.49
CA TRP A 57 5.84 8.99 -3.03
C TRP A 57 5.17 7.70 -2.53
N TRP A 58 5.90 6.65 -2.17
CA TRP A 58 5.30 5.33 -1.91
C TRP A 58 4.19 5.32 -0.84
N LYS A 59 4.33 6.09 0.25
CA LYS A 59 3.30 6.22 1.30
C LYS A 59 2.17 7.18 0.94
N LYS A 60 2.41 8.10 0.01
CA LYS A 60 1.39 9.06 -0.45
C LYS A 60 0.46 8.39 -1.44
N GLU A 61 1.05 7.62 -2.35
CA GLU A 61 0.31 6.95 -3.42
C GLU A 61 -0.32 5.62 -3.01
N ASN A 62 0.03 5.04 -1.85
CA ASN A 62 -0.55 3.80 -1.37
C ASN A 62 -1.21 3.99 0.00
N TYR A 63 -2.36 3.35 0.18
CA TYR A 63 -2.89 3.13 1.52
C TYR A 63 -2.23 1.87 2.09
N ILE A 64 -1.65 1.99 3.29
CA ILE A 64 -1.08 0.85 4.03
C ILE A 64 -2.09 0.43 5.10
N PRO A 65 -2.71 -0.76 4.97
CA PRO A 65 -3.64 -1.29 5.97
C PRO A 65 -2.98 -1.40 7.35
N LYS A 66 -3.77 -1.21 8.41
CA LYS A 66 -3.31 -1.31 9.80
C LYS A 66 -3.49 -2.72 10.37
N SER A 67 -4.51 -3.45 9.90
CA SER A 67 -4.92 -4.75 10.42
C SER A 67 -4.46 -5.92 9.54
N ALA A 68 -4.34 -5.72 8.22
CA ALA A 68 -3.90 -6.77 7.32
C ALA A 68 -2.42 -7.13 7.52
N ASP A 69 -2.11 -8.43 7.56
CA ASP A 69 -0.75 -8.93 7.55
C ASP A 69 -0.22 -8.96 6.10
N LEU A 70 0.80 -8.14 5.83
CA LEU A 70 1.45 -8.04 4.51
C LEU A 70 2.81 -8.76 4.47
N SER A 71 3.10 -9.57 5.48
CA SER A 71 4.35 -10.32 5.54
C SER A 71 4.39 -11.43 4.49
N THR A 72 5.59 -11.88 4.17
CA THR A 72 5.76 -13.06 3.33
C THR A 72 5.19 -14.29 4.02
N TYR A 73 4.84 -15.32 3.26
CA TYR A 73 4.33 -16.57 3.83
C TYR A 73 5.26 -17.17 4.90
N ALA A 74 6.57 -17.09 4.69
CA ALA A 74 7.55 -17.60 5.65
C ALA A 74 7.52 -16.82 6.99
N GLU A 75 7.37 -15.50 6.93
CA GLU A 75 7.24 -14.64 8.10
C GLU A 75 5.91 -14.90 8.83
N TRP A 76 4.78 -14.92 8.12
CA TRP A 76 3.46 -15.26 8.69
C TRP A 76 3.45 -16.63 9.39
N MET A 77 4.12 -17.62 8.77
CA MET A 77 4.28 -18.96 9.35
C MET A 77 5.07 -18.93 10.66
N ALA A 78 6.08 -18.06 10.77
CA ALA A 78 6.92 -17.90 11.96
C ALA A 78 6.26 -17.04 13.05
N THR A 79 5.34 -16.15 12.71
CA THR A 79 4.64 -15.24 13.65
C THR A 79 3.33 -15.81 14.21
N GLY A 80 3.10 -17.11 14.03
CA GLY A 80 1.98 -17.82 14.65
C GLY A 80 0.73 -17.94 13.78
N LYS A 81 0.82 -17.63 12.48
CA LYS A 81 -0.22 -17.95 11.49
C LYS A 81 -1.60 -17.37 11.83
N ARG A 82 -1.62 -16.12 12.28
CA ARG A 82 -2.87 -15.48 12.70
C ARG A 82 -3.79 -15.34 11.50
N ASP A 83 -5.06 -15.68 11.70
CA ASP A 83 -6.12 -15.31 10.77
C ASP A 83 -6.64 -13.90 11.14
N ALA A 84 -7.68 -13.46 10.45
CA ALA A 84 -8.23 -12.12 10.63
C ALA A 84 -9.20 -11.97 11.83
N LEU A 85 -9.47 -13.06 12.58
CA LEU A 85 -10.52 -13.11 13.61
C LEU A 85 -9.99 -13.36 15.03
#